data_AF-A0A1M5M8C9-F1
#
_entry.id   AF-A0A1M5M8C9-F1
#
_cell.length_a   1.000
_cell.length_b   1.000
_cell.length_c   1.000
_cell.angle_alpha   90.00
_cell.angle_beta   90.00
_cell.angle_gamma   90.00
#
_symmetry.space_group_name_H-M   'P 1'
#
loop_
_entity.id
_entity.type
_entity.pdbx_description
1 polymer ?
#
loop_
_entity_poly.entity_id
_entity_poly.type
_entity_poly.pdbx_seq_one_letter_code
_entity_poly.pdbx_strand_id
1 'polypeptide(L)'
;MQAAILPITSGWSWIQDGFKLFKRQPMAMFFWSLMTGFFITVSYLIPLFGQMALIASTPLLTFITLSACRNIAGGKPMLLPMWLEPLRDKDTRKRLFGLGLAYLASCLAGGFLATLPFMDGLMSAINAEGAIDENALISAMRGPFITFALLYVVISALFWHAPALIGWHRIKMTQALFFSMVACWRNKWPFLAYGVSWAAIFFAIQTTGSFLTMLGASPGMVQVFLTPVNIIVAAVLYCSFYPAYVSVFGVNYPTGGNAGADTDSAL
;
A
#
# COMPACT_ATOMS: atom_id res chain seq x y z
N MET A 1 4.16 20.74 -8.00
CA MET A 1 4.46 20.40 -6.59
C MET A 1 5.90 19.92 -6.53
N GLN A 2 6.71 20.43 -5.60
CA GLN A 2 8.11 20.05 -5.48
C GLN A 2 8.26 18.98 -4.40
N ALA A 3 8.78 17.81 -4.79
CA ALA A 3 9.14 16.75 -3.86
C ALA A 3 10.51 17.02 -3.24
N ALA A 4 10.63 16.82 -1.93
CA ALA A 4 11.90 16.83 -1.22
C ALA A 4 12.82 15.71 -1.71
N ILE A 5 14.12 15.83 -1.45
CA ILE A 5 15.10 14.75 -1.61
C ILE A 5 15.52 14.34 -0.20
N LEU A 6 15.36 13.06 0.13
CA LEU A 6 15.53 12.54 1.47
C LEU A 6 16.72 11.57 1.56
N PRO A 7 17.39 11.47 2.71
CA PRO A 7 18.43 10.47 2.95
C PRO A 7 17.82 9.07 3.03
N ILE A 8 18.63 8.04 2.75
CA ILE A 8 18.20 6.63 2.81
C ILE A 8 17.61 6.23 4.16
N THR A 9 18.08 6.85 5.25
CA THR A 9 17.59 6.64 6.62
C THR A 9 16.11 6.98 6.80
N SER A 10 15.55 7.83 5.93
CA SER A 10 14.13 8.16 5.95
C SER A 10 13.22 6.95 5.73
N GLY A 11 13.69 5.93 4.99
CA GLY A 11 12.92 4.71 4.78
C GLY A 11 12.61 4.00 6.11
N TRP A 12 13.60 3.83 6.98
CA TRP A 12 13.40 3.25 8.30
C TRP A 12 12.63 4.19 9.24
N SER A 13 12.89 5.50 9.16
CA SER A 13 12.21 6.47 10.02
C SER A 13 10.70 6.51 9.77
N TRP A 14 10.24 6.32 8.52
CA TRP A 14 8.81 6.23 8.21
C TRP A 14 8.10 5.09 8.93
N ILE A 15 8.78 3.95 9.11
CA ILE A 15 8.25 2.80 9.86
C ILE A 15 8.16 3.16 11.36
N GLN A 16 9.23 3.75 11.91
CA GLN A 16 9.26 4.17 13.31
C GLN A 16 8.19 5.22 13.61
N ASP A 17 8.00 6.19 12.71
CA ASP A 17 6.98 7.23 12.86
C ASP A 17 5.57 6.66 12.64
N GLY A 18 5.40 5.69 11.75
CA GLY A 18 4.17 4.91 11.61
C GLY A 18 3.83 4.18 12.91
N PHE A 19 4.81 3.57 13.57
CA PHE A 19 4.61 2.91 14.87
C PHE A 19 4.26 3.90 15.99
N LYS A 20 4.89 5.08 16.04
CA LYS A 20 4.51 6.16 16.97
C LYS A 20 3.07 6.61 16.73
N LEU A 21 2.66 6.72 15.47
CA LEU A 21 1.30 7.11 15.11
C LEU A 21 0.27 6.03 15.51
N PHE A 22 0.58 4.76 15.25
CA PHE A 22 -0.23 3.63 15.71
C PHE A 22 -0.47 3.66 17.21
N LYS A 23 0.57 3.91 18.03
CA LYS A 23 0.46 3.99 19.50
C LYS A 23 -0.49 5.09 20.00
N ARG A 24 -0.75 6.13 19.21
CA ARG A 24 -1.69 7.19 19.61
C ARG A 24 -3.13 6.69 19.64
N GLN A 25 -3.52 5.84 18.69
CA GLN A 25 -4.87 5.28 18.60
C GLN A 25 -4.84 3.83 18.06
N PRO A 26 -4.34 2.86 18.84
CA PRO A 26 -4.12 1.50 18.37
C PRO A 26 -5.43 0.80 17.97
N MET A 27 -6.52 1.02 18.72
CA MET A 27 -7.81 0.40 18.44
C MET A 27 -8.41 0.84 17.10
N ALA A 28 -8.22 2.12 16.72
CA ALA A 28 -8.72 2.64 15.45
C ALA A 28 -7.96 2.00 14.26
N MET A 29 -6.65 1.87 14.37
CA MET A 29 -5.82 1.29 13.31
C MET A 29 -5.92 -0.24 13.27
N PHE A 30 -6.14 -0.89 14.42
CA PHE A 30 -6.48 -2.31 14.49
C PHE A 30 -7.81 -2.59 13.78
N PHE A 31 -8.85 -1.79 14.06
CA PHE A 31 -10.12 -1.85 13.34
C PHE A 31 -9.91 -1.70 11.83
N TRP A 32 -9.13 -0.72 11.40
CA TRP A 32 -8.85 -0.52 9.98
C TRP A 32 -8.11 -1.69 9.33
N SER A 33 -7.13 -2.25 10.02
CA SER A 33 -6.42 -3.44 9.54
C SER A 33 -7.33 -4.67 9.47
N LEU A 34 -8.26 -4.82 10.40
CA LEU A 34 -9.29 -5.86 10.34
C LEU A 34 -10.23 -5.65 9.15
N MET A 35 -10.70 -4.43 8.92
CA MET A 35 -11.59 -4.10 7.79
C MET A 35 -10.94 -4.35 6.44
N THR A 36 -9.68 -3.94 6.28
CA THR A 36 -8.91 -4.21 5.05
C THR A 36 -8.65 -5.72 4.87
N GLY A 37 -8.31 -6.44 5.95
CA GLY A 37 -8.21 -7.91 5.92
C GLY A 37 -9.52 -8.60 5.56
N PHE A 38 -10.66 -8.08 6.04
CA PHE A 38 -11.98 -8.54 5.66
C PHE A 38 -12.26 -8.31 4.18
N PHE A 39 -11.96 -7.13 3.63
CA PHE A 39 -12.12 -6.86 2.19
C PHE A 39 -11.25 -7.79 1.32
N ILE A 40 -10.02 -8.07 1.75
CA ILE A 40 -9.14 -9.06 1.11
C ILE A 40 -9.78 -10.46 1.15
N THR A 41 -10.33 -10.86 2.30
CA THR A 41 -10.97 -12.17 2.45
C THR A 41 -12.20 -12.30 1.55
N VAL A 42 -13.08 -11.29 1.56
CA VAL A 42 -14.29 -11.24 0.71
C VAL A 42 -13.92 -11.23 -0.77
N SER A 43 -12.84 -10.56 -1.16
CA SER A 43 -12.41 -10.52 -2.56
C SER A 43 -11.94 -11.88 -3.09
N TYR A 44 -11.56 -12.82 -2.22
CA TYR A 44 -11.27 -14.20 -2.61
C TYR A 44 -12.53 -15.06 -2.84
N LEU A 45 -13.68 -14.66 -2.30
CA LEU A 45 -14.94 -15.42 -2.45
C LEU A 45 -15.54 -15.30 -3.86
N ILE A 46 -15.18 -14.24 -4.60
CA ILE A 46 -15.64 -14.00 -5.97
C ILE A 46 -14.42 -14.08 -6.90
N PRO A 47 -14.15 -15.24 -7.53
CA PRO A 47 -12.99 -15.41 -8.40
C PRO A 47 -12.92 -14.34 -9.48
N LEU A 48 -11.70 -13.86 -9.75
CA LEU A 48 -11.37 -12.78 -10.69
C LEU A 48 -11.98 -11.41 -10.34
N PHE A 49 -13.31 -11.28 -10.30
CA PHE A 49 -14.00 -10.01 -10.09
C PHE A 49 -13.76 -9.42 -8.70
N GLY A 50 -13.72 -10.24 -7.66
CA GLY A 50 -13.43 -9.78 -6.30
C GLY A 50 -12.04 -9.14 -6.24
N GLN A 51 -11.02 -9.82 -6.80
CA GLN A 51 -9.65 -9.31 -6.84
C GLN A 51 -9.53 -8.04 -7.68
N MET A 52 -10.18 -7.99 -8.85
CA MET A 52 -10.22 -6.79 -9.68
C MET A 52 -10.87 -5.60 -8.95
N ALA A 53 -11.97 -5.84 -8.22
CA ALA A 53 -12.63 -4.83 -7.41
C ALA A 53 -11.74 -4.31 -6.27
N LEU A 54 -10.99 -5.19 -5.61
CA LEU A 54 -10.04 -4.80 -4.56
C LEU A 54 -8.89 -3.96 -5.13
N ILE A 55 -8.31 -4.37 -6.27
CA ILE A 55 -7.27 -3.61 -6.96
C ILE A 55 -7.80 -2.22 -7.34
N ALA A 56 -8.97 -2.14 -7.97
CA ALA A 56 -9.58 -0.86 -8.34
C ALA A 56 -9.90 0.01 -7.10
N SER A 57 -10.22 -0.59 -5.97
CA SER A 57 -10.52 0.13 -4.72
C SER A 57 -9.25 0.60 -3.98
N THR A 58 -8.07 0.08 -4.32
CA THR A 58 -6.83 0.32 -3.59
C THR A 58 -6.49 1.81 -3.45
N PRO A 59 -6.52 2.65 -4.52
CA PRO A 59 -6.21 4.07 -4.37
C PRO A 59 -7.17 4.81 -3.42
N LEU A 60 -8.45 4.42 -3.43
CA LEU A 60 -9.47 4.97 -2.55
C LEU A 60 -9.23 4.57 -1.09
N LEU A 61 -8.94 3.30 -0.83
CA LEU A 61 -8.60 2.80 0.52
C LEU A 61 -7.32 3.44 1.06
N THR A 62 -6.32 3.66 0.20
CA THR A 62 -5.10 4.39 0.55
C THR A 62 -5.42 5.83 0.96
N PHE A 63 -6.30 6.53 0.25
CA PHE A 63 -6.69 7.89 0.59
C PHE A 63 -7.44 7.97 1.94
N ILE A 64 -8.33 7.02 2.22
CA ILE A 64 -8.99 6.90 3.53
C ILE A 64 -7.96 6.70 4.63
N THR A 65 -7.03 5.75 4.43
CA THR A 65 -5.94 5.44 5.37
C THR A 65 -5.12 6.69 5.70
N LEU A 66 -4.70 7.43 4.68
CA LEU A 66 -3.91 8.65 4.83
C LEU A 66 -4.68 9.75 5.58
N SER A 67 -5.99 9.89 5.30
CA SER A 67 -6.83 10.88 5.97
C SER A 67 -7.07 10.53 7.44
N ALA A 68 -7.26 9.24 7.76
CA ALA A 68 -7.34 8.77 9.14
C ALA A 68 -6.03 9.02 9.90
N CYS A 69 -4.89 8.66 9.30
CA CYS A 69 -3.57 8.90 9.88
C CYS A 69 -3.30 10.40 10.13
N ARG A 70 -3.74 11.27 9.22
CA ARG A 70 -3.66 12.72 9.39
C ARG A 70 -4.49 13.23 10.58
N ASN A 71 -5.69 12.69 10.78
CA ASN A 71 -6.53 13.04 11.93
C ASN A 71 -5.88 12.57 13.26
N ILE A 72 -5.36 11.34 13.30
CA ILE A 72 -4.63 10.81 14.47
C ILE A 72 -3.37 11.63 14.76
N ALA A 73 -2.64 12.05 13.71
CA ALA A 73 -1.46 12.90 13.85
C ALA A 73 -1.81 14.28 14.42
N GLY A 74 -2.98 14.82 14.05
CA GLY A 74 -3.55 16.06 14.59
C GLY A 74 -4.24 15.91 15.96
N GLY A 75 -4.15 14.75 16.63
CA GLY A 75 -4.72 14.54 17.96
C GLY A 75 -6.24 14.34 18.00
N LYS A 76 -6.90 14.17 16.85
CA LYS A 76 -8.35 13.97 16.78
C LYS A 76 -8.70 12.48 16.96
N PRO A 77 -9.58 12.11 17.91
CA PRO A 77 -10.04 10.73 18.04
C PRO A 77 -10.79 10.28 16.79
N MET A 78 -10.46 9.10 16.25
CA MET A 78 -11.11 8.55 15.08
C MET A 78 -12.48 7.96 15.44
N LEU A 79 -13.54 8.58 14.93
CA LEU A 79 -14.92 8.11 15.04
C LEU A 79 -15.33 7.36 13.76
N LEU A 80 -16.33 6.47 13.87
CA LEU A 80 -16.84 5.68 12.72
C LEU A 80 -17.22 6.54 11.49
N PRO A 81 -17.94 7.66 11.63
CA PRO A 81 -18.31 8.50 10.49
C PRO A 81 -17.11 9.14 9.76
N MET A 82 -15.98 9.32 10.46
CA MET A 82 -14.78 9.98 9.92
C MET A 82 -14.06 9.12 8.88
N TRP A 83 -14.28 7.79 8.85
CA TRP A 83 -13.70 6.91 7.85
C TRP A 83 -14.26 7.15 6.43
N LEU A 84 -15.51 7.63 6.34
CA LEU A 84 -16.17 7.93 5.06
C LEU A 84 -16.13 9.42 4.71
N GLU A 85 -15.71 10.27 5.64
CA GLU A 85 -15.55 11.71 5.42
C GLU A 85 -14.67 12.07 4.21
N PRO A 86 -13.53 11.39 3.94
CA PRO A 86 -12.71 11.67 2.76
C PRO A 86 -13.44 11.45 1.43
N LEU A 87 -14.56 10.71 1.43
CA LEU A 87 -15.37 10.39 0.26
C LEU A 87 -16.66 11.20 0.15
N ARG A 88 -16.87 12.16 1.06
CA ARG A 88 -18.07 13.00 1.10
C ARG A 88 -18.15 13.92 -0.12
N ASP A 89 -17.01 14.44 -0.56
CA ASP A 89 -16.93 15.25 -1.76
C ASP A 89 -17.11 14.40 -3.03
N LYS A 90 -18.17 14.67 -3.80
CA LYS A 90 -18.55 13.88 -4.98
C LYS A 90 -17.49 13.94 -6.08
N ASP A 91 -16.85 15.09 -6.28
CA ASP A 91 -15.83 15.27 -7.31
C ASP A 91 -14.55 14.48 -6.97
N THR A 92 -14.04 14.64 -5.75
CA THR A 92 -12.90 13.88 -5.23
C THR A 92 -13.14 12.38 -5.32
N ARG A 93 -14.32 11.90 -4.87
CA ARG A 93 -14.68 10.49 -4.97
C ARG A 93 -14.68 9.97 -6.41
N LYS A 94 -15.26 10.72 -7.35
CA LYS A 94 -15.26 10.35 -8.79
C LYS A 94 -13.83 10.26 -9.34
N ARG A 95 -12.97 11.22 -9.00
CA ARG A 95 -11.57 11.23 -9.45
C ARG A 95 -10.75 10.09 -8.86
N LEU A 96 -10.95 9.76 -7.58
CA LEU A 96 -10.30 8.61 -6.94
C LEU A 96 -10.79 7.28 -7.50
N PHE A 97 -12.08 7.19 -7.85
CA PHE A 97 -12.60 6.02 -8.57
C PHE A 97 -11.98 5.88 -9.97
N GLY A 98 -11.86 6.98 -10.71
CA GLY A 98 -11.14 6.99 -11.99
C GLY A 98 -9.67 6.59 -11.86
N LEU A 99 -8.99 7.05 -10.80
CA LEU A 99 -7.63 6.63 -10.46
C LEU A 99 -7.56 5.12 -10.15
N GLY A 100 -8.57 4.59 -9.44
CA GLY A 100 -8.75 3.17 -9.19
C GLY A 100 -8.83 2.33 -10.46
N LEU A 101 -9.69 2.73 -11.41
CA LEU A 101 -9.80 2.06 -12.71
C LEU A 101 -8.51 2.14 -13.52
N ALA A 102 -7.82 3.29 -13.51
CA ALA A 102 -6.53 3.45 -14.16
C ALA A 102 -5.46 2.55 -13.53
N TYR A 103 -5.48 2.38 -12.20
CA TYR A 103 -4.59 1.48 -11.48
C TYR A 103 -4.84 0.02 -11.85
N LEU A 104 -6.11 -0.41 -11.87
CA LEU A 104 -6.50 -1.74 -12.31
C LEU A 104 -6.05 -1.99 -13.77
N ALA A 105 -6.34 -1.07 -14.68
CA ALA A 105 -5.93 -1.19 -16.07
C ALA A 105 -4.40 -1.31 -16.22
N SER A 106 -3.65 -0.55 -15.44
CA SER A 106 -2.18 -0.61 -15.42
C SER A 106 -1.67 -1.95 -14.89
N CYS A 107 -2.29 -2.49 -13.84
CA CYS A 107 -1.94 -3.80 -13.29
C CYS A 107 -2.27 -4.94 -14.28
N LEU A 108 -3.44 -4.90 -14.93
CA LEU A 108 -3.82 -5.89 -15.94
C LEU A 108 -2.91 -5.83 -17.16
N ALA A 109 -2.63 -4.63 -17.68
CA ALA A 109 -1.70 -4.44 -18.78
C ALA A 109 -0.29 -4.90 -18.41
N GLY A 110 0.18 -4.56 -17.21
CA GLY A 110 1.46 -5.03 -16.69
C GLY A 110 1.54 -6.56 -16.58
N GLY A 111 0.48 -7.20 -16.07
CA GLY A 111 0.40 -8.66 -15.98
C GLY A 111 0.43 -9.33 -17.35
N PHE A 112 -0.37 -8.80 -18.29
CA PHE A 112 -0.39 -9.29 -19.67
C PHE A 112 0.99 -9.14 -20.34
N LEU A 113 1.58 -7.95 -20.29
CA LEU A 113 2.92 -7.70 -20.84
C LEU A 113 4.00 -8.56 -20.20
N ALA A 114 3.90 -8.83 -18.89
CA ALA A 114 4.83 -9.70 -18.19
C ALA A 114 4.72 -11.16 -18.64
N THR A 115 3.55 -11.61 -19.08
CA THR A 115 3.32 -12.99 -19.51
C THR A 115 3.69 -13.26 -20.98
N LEU A 116 3.58 -12.25 -21.85
CA LEU A 116 3.80 -12.40 -23.30
C LEU A 116 5.12 -13.08 -23.69
N PRO A 117 6.29 -12.73 -23.10
CA PRO A 117 7.57 -13.35 -23.49
C PRO A 117 7.72 -14.81 -23.06
N PHE A 118 6.83 -15.32 -22.22
CA PHE A 118 6.92 -16.64 -21.60
C PHE A 118 5.77 -17.57 -22.00
N MET A 119 5.00 -17.19 -23.03
CA MET A 119 3.85 -17.97 -23.51
C MET A 119 4.26 -19.40 -23.90
N ASP A 120 5.38 -19.59 -24.59
CA ASP A 120 5.84 -20.92 -25.01
C ASP A 120 6.09 -21.84 -23.81
N GLY A 121 6.74 -21.32 -22.76
CA GLY A 121 6.98 -22.05 -21.52
C GLY A 121 5.69 -22.39 -20.77
N LEU A 122 4.75 -21.46 -20.70
CA LEU A 122 3.45 -21.67 -20.06
C LEU A 122 2.58 -22.69 -20.83
N MET A 123 2.59 -22.63 -22.17
CA MET A 123 1.87 -23.58 -23.01
C MET A 123 2.49 -24.98 -22.96
N SER A 124 3.82 -25.08 -22.83
CA SER A 124 4.51 -26.37 -22.69
C SER A 124 4.18 -27.11 -21.39
N ALA A 125 3.64 -26.41 -20.38
CA ALA A 125 3.16 -27.00 -19.14
C ALA A 125 1.77 -27.65 -19.28
N ILE A 126 1.11 -27.50 -20.44
CA ILE A 126 -0.16 -28.13 -20.76
C ILE A 126 0.11 -29.24 -21.77
N ASN A 127 -0.20 -30.48 -21.43
CA ASN A 127 -0.02 -31.60 -22.34
C ASN A 127 -1.12 -31.65 -23.42
N ALA A 128 -1.00 -32.58 -24.38
CA ALA A 128 -1.94 -32.72 -25.49
C ALA A 128 -3.37 -33.08 -25.03
N GLU A 129 -3.51 -33.72 -23.86
CA GLU A 129 -4.78 -34.05 -23.23
C GLU A 129 -5.36 -32.90 -22.37
N GLY A 130 -4.67 -31.75 -22.29
CA GLY A 130 -5.09 -30.59 -21.50
C GLY A 130 -4.79 -30.69 -20.00
N ALA A 131 -4.08 -31.73 -19.55
CA ALA A 131 -3.60 -31.85 -18.18
C ALA A 131 -2.39 -30.94 -17.95
N ILE A 132 -2.37 -30.31 -16.77
CA ILE A 132 -1.35 -29.36 -16.35
C ILE A 132 -0.25 -30.12 -15.60
N ASP A 133 0.98 -30.06 -16.09
CA ASP A 133 2.15 -30.42 -15.29
C ASP A 133 2.42 -29.28 -14.30
N GLU A 134 2.08 -29.52 -13.04
CA GLU A 134 2.21 -28.54 -11.96
C GLU A 134 3.65 -28.07 -11.75
N ASN A 135 4.65 -28.96 -11.89
CA ASN A 135 6.05 -28.60 -11.71
C ASN A 135 6.55 -27.75 -12.88
N ALA A 136 6.18 -28.12 -14.11
CA ALA A 136 6.49 -27.33 -15.30
C ALA A 136 5.82 -25.94 -15.23
N LEU A 137 4.57 -25.88 -14.79
CA LEU A 137 3.83 -24.62 -14.64
C LEU A 137 4.49 -23.71 -13.60
N ILE A 138 4.81 -24.21 -12.41
CA ILE A 138 5.48 -23.44 -11.36
C ILE A 138 6.82 -22.86 -11.86
N SER A 139 7.59 -23.65 -12.60
CA SER A 139 8.85 -23.19 -13.20
C SER A 139 8.61 -22.10 -14.26
N ALA A 140 7.65 -22.31 -15.15
CA ALA A 140 7.28 -21.38 -16.22
C ALA A 140 6.74 -20.05 -15.68
N MET A 141 6.07 -20.04 -14.52
CA MET A 141 5.53 -18.83 -13.90
C MET A 141 6.60 -17.90 -13.29
N ARG A 142 7.82 -18.38 -13.05
CA ARG A 142 8.90 -17.55 -12.46
C ARG A 142 9.22 -16.32 -13.31
N GLY A 143 9.36 -16.50 -14.62
CA GLY A 143 9.67 -15.42 -15.56
C GLY A 143 8.60 -14.31 -15.57
N PRO A 144 7.31 -14.65 -15.76
CA PRO A 144 6.20 -13.71 -15.65
C PRO A 144 6.16 -12.99 -14.30
N PHE A 145 6.36 -13.69 -13.17
CA PHE A 145 6.31 -13.05 -11.86
C PHE A 145 7.44 -12.04 -11.64
N ILE A 146 8.67 -12.37 -12.04
CA ILE A 146 9.80 -11.43 -11.94
C ILE A 146 9.57 -10.22 -12.85
N THR A 147 9.11 -10.46 -14.08
CA THR A 147 8.83 -9.39 -15.04
C THR A 147 7.71 -8.47 -14.54
N PHE A 148 6.63 -9.04 -14.01
CA PHE A 148 5.55 -8.28 -13.42
C PHE A 148 6.02 -7.50 -12.19
N ALA A 149 6.85 -8.09 -11.33
CA ALA A 149 7.40 -7.38 -10.16
C ALA A 149 8.19 -6.13 -10.58
N LEU A 150 9.02 -6.22 -11.63
CA LEU A 150 9.75 -5.07 -12.18
C LEU A 150 8.82 -3.99 -12.75
N LEU A 151 7.82 -4.38 -13.54
CA LEU A 151 6.81 -3.45 -14.05
C LEU A 151 6.01 -2.81 -12.91
N TYR A 152 5.70 -3.59 -11.88
CA TYR A 152 4.94 -3.14 -10.74
C TYR A 152 5.70 -2.12 -9.90
N VAL A 153 7.03 -2.10 -9.89
CA VAL A 153 7.81 -1.01 -9.28
C VAL A 153 7.44 0.33 -9.94
N VAL A 154 7.38 0.37 -11.27
CA VAL A 154 7.01 1.59 -12.04
C VAL A 154 5.54 1.96 -11.78
N ILE A 155 4.64 0.98 -11.84
CA ILE A 155 3.21 1.19 -11.52
C ILE A 155 3.07 1.73 -10.10
N SER A 156 3.74 1.13 -9.11
CA SER A 156 3.68 1.60 -7.73
C SER A 156 4.15 3.04 -7.64
N ALA A 157 5.25 3.42 -8.30
CA ALA A 157 5.79 4.77 -8.24
C ALA A 157 4.84 5.83 -8.85
N LEU A 158 4.13 5.48 -9.93
CA LEU A 158 3.09 6.32 -10.53
C LEU A 158 1.91 6.55 -9.58
N PHE A 159 1.50 5.53 -8.83
CA PHE A 159 0.27 5.58 -8.02
C PHE A 159 0.51 5.81 -6.53
N TRP A 160 1.75 5.73 -6.03
CA TRP A 160 2.08 5.74 -4.59
C TRP A 160 1.53 6.98 -3.87
N HIS A 161 1.78 8.17 -4.43
CA HIS A 161 1.32 9.44 -3.84
C HIS A 161 0.08 10.01 -4.52
N ALA A 162 -0.32 9.47 -5.68
CA ALA A 162 -1.43 9.98 -6.48
C ALA A 162 -2.77 10.12 -5.70
N PRO A 163 -3.17 9.19 -4.81
CA PRO A 163 -4.42 9.33 -4.05
C PRO A 163 -4.46 10.58 -3.18
N ALA A 164 -3.39 10.86 -2.43
CA ALA A 164 -3.31 12.06 -1.59
C ALA A 164 -3.19 13.34 -2.43
N LEU A 165 -2.45 13.29 -3.53
CA LEU A 165 -2.33 14.42 -4.45
C LEU A 165 -3.69 14.81 -5.06
N ILE A 166 -4.48 13.84 -5.50
CA ILE A 166 -5.84 14.09 -6.00
C ILE A 166 -6.76 14.52 -4.86
N GLY A 167 -6.76 13.79 -3.74
CA GLY A 167 -7.75 13.97 -2.70
C GLY A 167 -7.55 15.22 -1.84
N TRP A 168 -6.31 15.61 -1.55
CA TRP A 168 -6.01 16.82 -0.76
C TRP A 168 -5.75 18.05 -1.61
N HIS A 169 -5.14 17.91 -2.80
CA HIS A 169 -4.75 19.06 -3.62
C HIS A 169 -5.60 19.22 -4.89
N ARG A 170 -6.56 18.32 -5.15
CA ARG A 170 -7.55 18.40 -6.24
C ARG A 170 -6.95 18.63 -7.63
N ILE A 171 -5.71 18.18 -7.86
CA ILE A 171 -5.05 18.26 -9.17
C ILE A 171 -5.57 17.19 -10.14
N LYS A 172 -5.26 17.36 -11.43
CA LYS A 172 -5.65 16.40 -12.48
C LYS A 172 -4.91 15.07 -12.30
N MET A 173 -5.54 13.96 -12.71
CA MET A 173 -4.95 12.61 -12.57
C MET A 173 -3.58 12.49 -13.23
N THR A 174 -3.43 12.98 -14.46
CA THR A 174 -2.15 12.95 -15.18
C THR A 174 -1.04 13.71 -14.43
N GLN A 175 -1.38 14.86 -13.84
CA GLN A 175 -0.45 15.63 -13.01
C GLN A 175 -0.09 14.88 -11.73
N ALA A 176 -1.06 14.22 -11.09
CA ALA A 176 -0.83 13.45 -9.87
C ALA A 176 0.09 12.25 -10.11
N LEU A 177 -0.13 11.51 -11.21
CA LEU A 177 0.75 10.41 -11.62
C LEU A 177 2.17 10.90 -11.92
N PHE A 178 2.30 12.01 -12.65
CA PHE A 178 3.59 12.63 -12.94
C PHE A 178 4.33 13.04 -11.65
N PHE A 179 3.67 13.79 -10.76
CA PHE A 179 4.31 14.23 -9.50
C PHE A 179 4.64 13.05 -8.58
N SER A 180 3.80 12.01 -8.53
CA SER A 180 4.09 10.79 -7.78
C SER A 180 5.34 10.08 -8.32
N MET A 181 5.43 9.88 -9.64
CA MET A 181 6.58 9.25 -10.28
C MET A 181 7.86 10.03 -10.02
N VAL A 182 7.84 11.35 -10.24
CA VAL A 182 9.00 12.23 -9.99
C VAL A 182 9.41 12.19 -8.51
N ALA A 183 8.44 12.20 -7.59
CA ALA A 183 8.71 12.12 -6.16
C ALA A 183 9.35 10.79 -5.75
N CYS A 184 8.82 9.67 -6.25
CA CYS A 184 9.38 8.34 -5.98
C CYS A 184 10.76 8.19 -6.60
N TRP A 185 10.98 8.68 -7.84
CA TRP A 185 12.27 8.62 -8.51
C TRP A 185 13.37 9.41 -7.78
N ARG A 186 13.02 10.61 -7.30
CA ARG A 186 13.93 11.44 -6.47
C ARG A 186 14.26 10.79 -5.13
N ASN A 187 13.37 9.95 -4.60
CA ASN A 187 13.49 9.30 -3.29
C ASN A 187 13.62 7.77 -3.37
N LYS A 188 14.16 7.23 -4.48
CA LYS A 188 14.24 5.78 -4.71
C LYS A 188 15.00 5.01 -3.63
N TRP A 189 16.04 5.61 -3.04
CA TRP A 189 16.84 4.97 -1.99
C TRP A 189 16.08 4.87 -0.65
N PRO A 190 15.46 5.96 -0.14
CA PRO A 190 14.50 5.86 0.97
C PRO A 190 13.41 4.82 0.73
N PHE A 191 12.80 4.80 -0.46
CA PHE A 191 11.76 3.81 -0.80
C PHE A 191 12.28 2.37 -0.85
N LEU A 192 13.49 2.15 -1.36
CA LEU A 192 14.13 0.85 -1.35
C LEU A 192 14.39 0.38 0.09
N ALA A 193 14.96 1.25 0.93
CA ALA A 193 15.19 0.94 2.35
C ALA A 193 13.88 0.65 3.08
N TYR A 194 12.82 1.41 2.79
CA TYR A 194 11.47 1.17 3.33
C TYR A 194 10.93 -0.21 2.92
N GLY A 195 11.01 -0.55 1.64
CA GLY A 195 10.57 -1.85 1.12
C GLY A 195 11.36 -3.02 1.70
N VAL A 196 12.70 -2.92 1.74
CA VAL A 196 13.58 -3.94 2.33
C VAL A 196 13.30 -4.11 3.82
N SER A 197 13.07 -3.02 4.55
CA SER A 197 12.75 -3.07 5.98
C SER A 197 11.43 -3.81 6.23
N TRP A 198 10.38 -3.52 5.45
CA TRP A 198 9.12 -4.26 5.55
C TRP A 198 9.28 -5.73 5.15
N ALA A 199 10.01 -6.02 4.08
CA ALA A 199 10.31 -7.40 3.68
C ALA A 199 11.02 -8.17 4.80
N ALA A 200 12.00 -7.55 5.47
CA ALA A 200 12.69 -8.15 6.61
C ALA A 200 11.76 -8.39 7.81
N ILE A 201 10.87 -7.44 8.12
CA ILE A 201 9.86 -7.59 9.19
C ILE A 201 8.92 -8.76 8.88
N PHE A 202 8.34 -8.80 7.68
CA PHE A 202 7.45 -9.91 7.27
C PHE A 202 8.18 -11.25 7.27
N PHE A 203 9.40 -11.30 6.73
CA PHE A 203 10.22 -12.50 6.74
C PHE A 203 10.47 -13.00 8.17
N ALA A 204 10.88 -12.11 9.09
CA ALA A 204 11.11 -12.47 10.49
C ALA A 204 9.86 -13.03 11.18
N ILE A 205 8.68 -12.45 10.93
CA ILE A 205 7.41 -12.95 11.48
C ILE A 205 7.09 -14.35 10.95
N GLN A 206 7.23 -14.56 9.63
CA GLN A 206 6.95 -15.85 9.01
C GLN A 206 7.93 -16.93 9.47
N THR A 207 9.22 -16.62 9.56
CA THR A 207 10.24 -17.54 10.09
C THR A 207 9.99 -17.89 11.55
N THR A 208 9.51 -16.93 12.36
CA THR A 208 9.12 -17.20 13.76
C THR A 208 7.99 -18.23 13.81
N GLY A 209 7.00 -18.12 12.93
CA GLY A 209 5.95 -19.13 12.77
C GLY A 209 6.49 -20.53 12.47
N SER A 210 7.35 -20.64 11.46
CA SER A 210 7.99 -21.90 11.09
C SER A 210 8.82 -22.50 12.23
N PHE A 211 9.52 -21.65 12.99
CA PHE A 211 10.31 -22.07 14.15
C PHE A 211 9.42 -22.63 15.26
N LEU A 212 8.28 -22.01 15.55
CA LEU A 212 7.31 -22.52 16.54
C LEU A 212 6.78 -23.91 16.14
N THR A 213 6.46 -24.11 14.86
CA THR A 213 6.04 -25.44 14.35
C THR A 213 7.15 -26.48 14.53
N MET A 214 8.40 -26.13 14.26
CA MET A 214 9.56 -27.02 14.45
C MET A 214 9.76 -27.39 15.93
N LEU A 215 9.41 -26.50 16.87
CA LEU A 215 9.42 -26.77 18.30
C LEU A 215 8.22 -27.62 18.79
N GLY A 216 7.33 -28.05 17.89
CA GLY A 216 6.19 -28.90 18.19
C GLY A 216 4.88 -28.15 18.45
N ALA A 217 4.81 -26.83 18.21
CA ALA A 217 3.53 -26.13 18.23
C ALA A 217 2.63 -26.62 17.10
N SER A 218 1.34 -26.83 17.39
CA SER A 218 0.39 -27.22 16.35
C SER A 218 0.17 -26.07 15.36
N PRO A 219 -0.15 -26.34 14.08
CA PRO A 219 -0.46 -25.29 13.11
C PRO A 219 -1.56 -24.34 13.58
N GLY A 220 -2.57 -24.86 14.29
CA GLY A 220 -3.65 -24.04 14.85
C GLY A 220 -3.17 -23.06 15.93
N MET A 221 -2.26 -23.49 16.81
CA MET A 221 -1.67 -22.59 17.82
C MET A 221 -0.83 -21.48 17.17
N VAL A 222 -0.01 -21.84 16.17
CA VAL A 222 0.79 -20.86 15.43
C VAL A 222 -0.12 -19.84 14.73
N GLN A 223 -1.21 -20.27 14.13
CA GLN A 223 -2.18 -19.38 13.49
C GLN A 223 -2.82 -18.42 14.50
N VAL A 224 -3.31 -18.91 15.65
CA VAL A 224 -3.90 -18.07 16.71
C VAL A 224 -2.94 -16.99 17.20
N PHE A 225 -1.64 -17.29 17.26
CA PHE A 225 -0.62 -16.32 17.64
C PHE A 225 -0.25 -15.34 16.53
N LEU A 226 -0.07 -15.81 15.29
CA LEU A 226 0.39 -14.97 14.18
C LEU A 226 -0.70 -14.05 13.61
N THR A 227 -1.97 -14.44 13.67
CA THR A 227 -3.07 -13.60 13.16
C THR A 227 -3.09 -12.20 13.79
N PRO A 228 -3.12 -12.01 15.12
CA PRO A 228 -3.10 -10.69 15.73
C PRO A 228 -1.79 -9.94 15.44
N VAL A 229 -0.65 -10.64 15.37
CA VAL A 229 0.64 -10.05 15.00
C VAL A 229 0.57 -9.45 13.60
N ASN A 230 0.05 -10.20 12.62
CA ASN A 230 -0.10 -9.74 11.25
C ASN A 230 -1.06 -8.53 11.14
N ILE A 231 -2.14 -8.51 11.93
CA ILE A 231 -3.06 -7.37 11.96
C ILE A 231 -2.37 -6.12 12.54
N ILE A 232 -1.59 -6.26 13.62
CA ILE A 232 -0.83 -5.13 14.19
C ILE A 232 0.22 -4.63 13.19
N VAL A 233 0.93 -5.53 12.54
CA VAL A 233 1.98 -5.21 11.56
C VAL A 233 1.38 -4.48 10.35
N ALA A 234 0.23 -4.94 9.85
CA ALA A 234 -0.51 -4.25 8.80
C ALA A 234 -1.01 -2.87 9.26
N ALA A 235 -1.52 -2.74 10.50
CA ALA A 235 -1.90 -1.43 11.06
C ALA A 235 -0.71 -0.44 11.08
N VAL A 236 0.48 -0.90 11.48
CA VAL A 236 1.71 -0.08 11.47
C VAL A 236 2.13 0.28 10.04
N LEU A 237 2.04 -0.66 9.09
CA LEU A 237 2.30 -0.41 7.67
C LEU A 237 1.38 0.67 7.09
N TYR A 238 0.09 0.62 7.43
CA TYR A 238 -0.87 1.65 7.02
C TYR A 238 -0.54 3.00 7.64
N CYS A 239 -0.12 3.03 8.91
CA CYS A 239 0.33 4.26 9.56
C CYS A 239 1.57 4.88 8.91
N SER A 240 2.52 4.07 8.42
CA SER A 240 3.77 4.59 7.85
C SER A 240 3.60 5.29 6.49
N PHE A 241 2.45 5.11 5.82
CA PHE A 241 2.16 5.83 4.57
C PHE A 241 2.06 7.35 4.77
N TYR A 242 1.53 7.81 5.92
CA TYR A 242 1.35 9.23 6.19
C TYR A 242 2.68 9.97 6.44
N PRO A 243 3.58 9.51 7.33
CA PRO A 243 4.94 10.05 7.45
C PRO A 243 5.72 10.04 6.14
N ALA A 244 5.59 8.98 5.33
CA ALA A 244 6.21 8.92 4.00
C ALA A 244 5.73 10.06 3.09
N TYR A 245 4.40 10.30 3.03
CA TYR A 245 3.85 11.42 2.28
C TYR A 245 4.34 12.79 2.80
N VAL A 246 4.24 13.02 4.11
CA VAL A 246 4.58 14.32 4.73
C VAL A 246 6.06 14.62 4.60
N SER A 247 6.94 13.63 4.71
CA SER A 247 8.38 13.86 4.52
C SER A 247 8.72 14.26 3.07
N VAL A 248 8.01 13.71 2.09
CA VAL A 248 8.23 13.99 0.66
C VAL A 248 7.61 15.32 0.21
N PHE A 249 6.42 15.67 0.70
CA PHE A 249 5.66 16.84 0.23
C PHE A 249 5.38 17.91 1.30
N GLY A 250 5.42 17.58 2.58
CA GLY A 250 4.92 18.41 3.69
C GLY A 250 5.69 19.68 3.96
N VAL A 251 7.01 19.71 3.69
CA VAL A 251 7.83 20.95 3.81
C VAL A 251 7.41 22.00 2.78
N ASN A 252 6.94 21.56 1.60
CA ASN A 252 6.62 22.44 0.48
C ASN A 252 5.10 22.68 0.33
N TYR A 253 4.27 22.08 1.19
CA TYR A 253 2.82 22.20 1.11
C TYR A 253 2.16 21.87 2.46
N PRO A 254 2.00 22.86 3.36
CA PRO A 254 1.21 22.65 4.57
C PRO A 254 -0.19 22.24 4.16
N THR A 255 -0.63 21.08 4.64
CA THR A 255 -1.99 20.60 4.39
C THR A 255 -2.95 21.42 5.27
N GLY A 256 -3.25 22.66 4.88
CA GLY A 256 -4.36 23.52 5.34
C GLY A 256 -4.67 23.61 6.85
N GLY A 257 -3.78 23.18 7.74
CA GLY A 257 -4.05 23.06 9.18
C GLY A 257 -3.03 23.75 10.08
N ASN A 258 -2.04 24.44 9.50
CA ASN A 258 -0.96 25.11 10.23
C ASN A 258 -0.83 26.60 9.85
N ALA A 259 -1.94 27.25 9.50
CA ALA A 259 -1.97 28.68 9.18
C ALA A 259 -2.31 29.56 10.39
N GLY A 260 -1.80 29.26 11.59
CA GLY A 260 -2.18 30.02 12.79
C GLY A 260 -1.29 29.89 14.02
N ALA A 261 0.00 29.55 13.88
CA ALA A 261 0.87 29.41 15.04
C ALA A 261 2.19 30.20 14.98
N ASP A 262 2.31 31.21 14.09
CA ASP A 262 3.53 32.03 13.98
C ASP A 262 3.23 33.53 13.76
N THR A 263 2.23 34.06 14.45
CA THR A 263 2.06 35.52 14.62
C THR A 263 1.59 35.81 16.03
N ASP A 264 2.53 35.84 16.99
CA ASP A 264 2.50 36.70 18.18
C ASP A 264 3.65 36.34 19.13
N SER A 265 4.86 36.80 18.81
CA SER A 265 5.93 36.96 19.82
C SER A 265 6.98 37.98 19.36
N ALA A 266 6.51 39.14 18.89
CA ALA A 266 7.37 40.30 18.64
C ALA A 266 6.58 41.60 18.90
N LEU A 267 6.20 41.80 20.15
CA LEU A 267 6.03 43.12 20.78
C LEU A 267 6.47 43.01 22.24
#